data_AF-A0A2C5XYE3-F1
#
_entry.id   AF-A0A2C5XYE3-F1
#
_cell.length_a   1.000
_cell.length_b   1.000
_cell.length_c   1.000
_cell.angle_alpha   90.00
_cell.angle_beta   90.00
_cell.angle_gamma   90.00
#
_symmetry.space_group_name_H-M   'P 1'
#
loop_
_entity.id
_entity.type
_entity.pdbx_description
1 polymer ?
#
loop_
_entity_poly.entity_id
_entity_poly.type
_entity_poly.pdbx_seq_one_letter_code
_entity_poly.pdbx_strand_id
1 'polypeptide(L)'
;MLATLCNASETLQNNSEQENPEPQVLPWLPPNSMKCLDRSLTEQCLGSRVFCKHAQNEDECLKQRRRPGFEPGSRAACRSENGYSEACLGTVKWCGSKDAVRAWKVDADGSDEQKSIDRCVAWRVQAPNSKRAWQRGTGCAERTEACLGTDAWCVWHQNEYPSQESCLDARESRPVGLAWQHPGAQAPVGSELRNGTEAVCLAMEDEGRRAQCLEARGSVPFAVPFAPDCPAMGSAKAMDERCVGSVKWCDMMQRQYKTSKPCLDFRTAQPDKKLAWRSKAETPCEGAAPEMCLGTETWCFKAAGEAQQRECFAQRQTAPLVQGTGASQADEASLGTLTWCTDHWRQTGYASEDFCFAIRGVDPGRFMASIYTEVTKGAQELLVEAALGRANATIVWEALSRESEDSGVWVQKGVEGGRELLAEMDKGGYLLKGVKSGVDEALKKLA
;
A
#
# COMPACT_ATOMS: atom_id res chain seq x y z
N MET A 1 -93.15 -21.91 11.99
CA MET A 1 -92.30 -21.39 13.08
C MET A 1 -91.76 -20.06 12.56
N LEU A 2 -92.21 -18.86 12.98
CA LEU A 2 -92.15 -18.28 14.36
C LEU A 2 -90.73 -18.47 14.92
N ALA A 3 -89.93 -17.50 15.38
CA ALA A 3 -90.08 -16.12 15.87
C ALA A 3 -88.67 -15.44 15.87
N THR A 4 -88.39 -14.14 16.01
CA THR A 4 -89.15 -12.86 16.01
C THR A 4 -88.15 -11.69 15.90
N LEU A 5 -88.61 -10.46 15.59
CA LEU A 5 -87.84 -9.21 15.51
C LEU A 5 -87.15 -8.80 16.83
N CYS A 6 -86.01 -8.09 16.75
CA CYS A 6 -85.66 -7.01 17.69
C CYS A 6 -84.74 -5.95 17.02
N ASN A 7 -85.15 -4.69 17.11
CA ASN A 7 -84.34 -3.53 16.74
C ASN A 7 -83.38 -3.16 17.88
N ALA A 8 -82.18 -2.67 17.54
CA ALA A 8 -81.41 -1.78 18.40
C ALA A 8 -80.81 -0.67 17.52
N SER A 9 -81.19 0.58 17.79
CA SER A 9 -80.53 1.75 17.18
C SER A 9 -79.31 2.10 18.00
N GLU A 10 -78.11 1.79 17.51
CA GLU A 10 -76.89 2.41 18.01
C GLU A 10 -76.69 3.78 17.36
N THR A 11 -76.41 4.76 18.21
CA THR A 11 -76.25 6.16 17.79
C THR A 11 -74.80 6.38 17.41
N LEU A 12 -74.51 6.57 16.12
CA LEU A 12 -73.19 6.97 15.65
C LEU A 12 -72.84 8.38 16.15
N GLN A 13 -72.17 8.47 17.31
CA GLN A 13 -71.49 9.69 17.72
C GLN A 13 -70.29 9.93 16.79
N ASN A 14 -70.51 10.81 15.82
CA ASN A 14 -69.50 11.25 14.88
C ASN A 14 -68.52 12.20 15.60
N ASN A 15 -67.54 11.65 16.31
CA ASN A 15 -66.44 12.41 16.91
C ASN A 15 -65.55 12.96 15.80
N SER A 16 -65.89 14.16 15.33
CA SER A 16 -64.98 15.03 14.59
C SER A 16 -63.82 15.40 15.53
N GLU A 17 -62.73 14.64 15.46
CA GLU A 17 -61.43 15.10 15.97
C GLU A 17 -61.08 16.39 15.25
N GLN A 18 -61.30 17.50 15.95
CA GLN A 18 -61.01 18.83 15.48
C GLN A 18 -59.48 18.95 15.49
N GLU A 19 -58.85 18.75 14.32
CA GLU A 19 -57.40 18.86 14.15
C GLU A 19 -56.92 20.16 14.80
N ASN A 20 -56.18 20.00 15.89
CA ASN A 20 -55.69 21.13 16.67
C ASN A 20 -54.70 21.88 15.76
N PRO A 21 -54.93 23.16 15.41
CA PRO A 21 -54.14 23.83 14.38
C PRO A 21 -52.66 23.80 14.76
N GLU A 22 -51.83 23.24 13.87
CA GLU A 22 -50.40 23.06 14.10
C GLU A 22 -49.79 24.39 14.58
N PRO A 23 -49.14 24.42 15.77
CA PRO A 23 -48.76 25.67 16.40
C PRO A 23 -47.84 26.48 15.48
N GLN A 24 -48.23 27.71 15.16
CA GLN A 24 -47.50 28.55 14.20
C GLN A 24 -46.07 28.80 14.66
N VAL A 25 -45.12 28.14 13.99
CA VAL A 25 -43.70 28.23 14.30
C VAL A 25 -43.15 29.56 13.78
N LEU A 26 -42.70 30.43 14.69
CA LEU A 26 -42.20 31.77 14.38
C LEU A 26 -40.84 31.70 13.63
N PRO A 27 -40.52 32.64 12.72
CA PRO A 27 -39.23 32.67 12.06
C PRO A 27 -38.10 32.98 13.06
N TRP A 28 -36.97 32.30 12.93
CA TRP A 28 -35.76 32.65 13.67
C TRP A 28 -35.13 33.94 13.16
N LEU A 29 -34.75 34.82 14.08
CA LEU A 29 -34.07 36.07 13.78
C LEU A 29 -32.61 36.02 14.28
N PRO A 30 -31.60 36.26 13.41
CA PRO A 30 -30.23 36.44 13.87
C PRO A 30 -30.09 37.77 14.64
N PRO A 31 -29.11 37.91 15.56
CA PRO A 31 -28.82 39.19 16.20
C PRO A 31 -28.54 40.28 15.17
N ASN A 32 -29.08 41.49 15.37
CA ASN A 32 -28.88 42.61 14.47
C ASN A 32 -28.65 43.90 15.28
N SER A 33 -27.39 44.18 15.58
CA SER A 33 -26.96 45.35 16.35
C SER A 33 -27.39 46.69 15.73
N MET A 34 -27.56 46.76 14.40
CA MET A 34 -28.08 47.96 13.72
C MET A 34 -29.57 48.23 13.99
N LYS A 35 -30.32 47.27 14.55
CA LYS A 35 -31.72 47.41 14.97
C LYS A 35 -31.87 47.76 16.46
N CYS A 36 -30.78 47.89 17.21
CA CYS A 36 -30.78 48.09 18.66
C CYS A 36 -30.77 49.58 19.11
N LEU A 37 -31.28 50.50 18.28
CA LEU A 37 -31.13 51.96 18.49
C LEU A 37 -31.69 52.44 19.84
N ASP A 38 -32.81 51.89 20.30
CA ASP A 38 -33.54 52.35 21.50
C ASP A 38 -33.31 51.50 22.76
N ARG A 39 -32.23 50.69 22.80
CA ARG A 39 -31.97 49.68 23.87
C ARG A 39 -33.10 48.67 24.09
N SER A 40 -34.05 48.56 23.17
CA SER A 40 -35.22 47.68 23.33
C SER A 40 -34.81 46.20 23.28
N LEU A 41 -35.29 45.40 24.24
CA LEU A 41 -35.03 43.96 24.32
C LEU A 41 -35.88 43.16 23.31
N THR A 42 -35.98 43.65 22.08
CA THR A 42 -36.78 43.06 21.01
C THR A 42 -36.03 41.90 20.34
N GLU A 43 -36.77 40.89 19.89
CA GLU A 43 -36.21 39.73 19.17
C GLU A 43 -35.48 40.15 17.88
N GLN A 44 -35.88 41.26 17.25
CA GLN A 44 -35.22 41.83 16.07
C GLN A 44 -33.85 42.46 16.36
N CYS A 45 -33.63 42.99 17.57
CA CYS A 45 -32.34 43.53 18.00
C CYS A 45 -31.43 42.40 18.52
N LEU A 46 -31.93 41.65 19.51
CA LEU A 46 -31.15 40.66 20.25
C LEU A 46 -30.91 39.35 19.47
N GLY A 47 -31.79 39.05 18.51
CA GLY A 47 -31.91 37.72 17.90
C GLY A 47 -32.63 36.73 18.80
N SER A 48 -33.26 35.73 18.19
CA SER A 48 -34.11 34.72 18.86
C SER A 48 -33.39 33.99 20.00
N ARG A 49 -32.09 33.69 19.86
CA ARG A 49 -31.32 32.98 20.91
C ARG A 49 -31.25 33.77 22.22
N VAL A 50 -30.93 35.06 22.13
CA VAL A 50 -30.76 35.94 23.29
C VAL A 50 -32.12 36.36 23.82
N PHE A 51 -33.10 36.58 22.95
CA PHE A 51 -34.49 36.82 23.34
C PHE A 51 -35.05 35.67 24.18
N CYS A 52 -34.92 34.42 23.73
CA CYS A 52 -35.37 33.25 24.49
C CYS A 52 -34.59 33.03 25.79
N LYS A 53 -33.32 33.47 25.91
CA LYS A 53 -32.57 33.45 27.18
C LYS A 53 -33.17 34.36 28.27
N HIS A 54 -34.02 35.31 27.89
CA HIS A 54 -34.76 36.17 28.81
C HIS A 54 -36.23 35.74 29.00
N ALA A 55 -36.68 34.65 28.36
CA ALA A 55 -38.02 34.11 28.56
C ALA A 55 -38.10 33.29 29.87
N GLN A 56 -39.31 33.14 30.43
CA GLN A 56 -39.53 32.31 31.63
C GLN A 56 -39.20 30.83 31.40
N ASN A 57 -39.28 30.36 30.15
CA ASN A 57 -38.88 29.02 29.73
C ASN A 57 -38.13 29.14 28.40
N GLU A 58 -36.80 29.04 28.45
CA GLU A 58 -35.93 29.16 27.27
C GLU A 58 -36.21 28.06 26.23
N ASP A 59 -36.33 26.81 26.68
CA ASP A 59 -36.56 25.66 25.78
C ASP A 59 -37.89 25.76 25.03
N GLU A 60 -38.96 26.12 25.74
CA GLU A 60 -40.28 26.30 25.12
C GLU A 60 -40.31 27.49 24.16
N CYS A 61 -39.62 28.59 24.52
CA CYS A 61 -39.42 29.71 23.60
C CYS A 61 -38.68 29.28 22.33
N LEU A 62 -37.62 28.47 22.46
CA LEU A 62 -36.83 27.97 21.33
C LEU A 62 -37.62 26.99 20.45
N LYS A 63 -38.46 26.10 21.03
CA LYS A 63 -39.34 25.20 20.26
C LYS A 63 -40.35 25.95 19.38
N GLN A 64 -40.83 27.10 19.85
CA GLN A 64 -41.75 27.95 19.09
C GLN A 64 -41.07 28.68 17.91
N ARG A 65 -39.74 28.63 17.77
CA ARG A 65 -39.01 29.20 16.63
C ARG A 65 -38.61 28.11 15.64
N ARG A 66 -38.66 28.46 14.35
CA ARG A 66 -38.19 27.62 13.26
C ARG A 66 -36.68 27.62 13.31
N ARG A 67 -36.13 26.60 13.98
CA ARG A 67 -34.71 26.26 13.99
C ARG A 67 -34.17 26.36 12.54
N PRO A 68 -33.25 27.29 12.25
CA PRO A 68 -32.72 27.39 10.90
C PRO A 68 -31.81 26.20 10.65
N GLY A 69 -31.81 25.73 9.40
CA GLY A 69 -30.91 24.68 8.97
C GLY A 69 -29.45 25.13 9.05
N PHE A 70 -28.57 24.15 8.92
CA PHE A 70 -27.16 24.39 8.66
C PHE A 70 -26.97 24.89 7.22
N GLU A 71 -26.30 26.03 7.04
CA GLU A 71 -25.95 26.59 5.73
C GLU A 71 -24.44 26.43 5.47
N PRO A 72 -24.01 25.81 4.36
CA PRO A 72 -22.58 25.61 4.05
C PRO A 72 -21.83 26.90 3.70
N GLY A 73 -22.57 27.98 3.40
CA GLY A 73 -22.03 29.22 2.87
C GLY A 73 -21.88 29.18 1.35
N SER A 74 -22.11 30.32 0.70
CA SER A 74 -22.04 30.43 -0.75
C SER A 74 -21.52 31.80 -1.17
N ARG A 75 -20.46 31.81 -1.99
CA ARG A 75 -19.95 33.03 -2.63
C ARG A 75 -21.04 33.75 -3.44
N ALA A 76 -22.01 33.02 -3.99
CA ALA A 76 -23.12 33.61 -4.74
C ALA A 76 -24.13 34.36 -3.84
N ALA A 77 -24.18 34.05 -2.54
CA ALA A 77 -24.99 34.74 -1.53
C ALA A 77 -24.29 35.96 -0.90
N CYS A 78 -22.97 36.12 -1.10
CA CYS A 78 -22.18 37.26 -0.63
C CYS A 78 -22.41 38.58 -1.41
N ARG A 79 -23.59 38.78 -2.02
CA ARG A 79 -23.88 39.93 -2.92
C ARG A 79 -24.15 41.26 -2.22
N SER A 80 -24.32 41.27 -0.90
CA SER A 80 -24.51 42.49 -0.12
C SER A 80 -23.19 43.02 0.41
N GLU A 81 -23.02 44.35 0.48
CA GLU A 81 -21.82 45.03 0.99
C GLU A 81 -21.39 44.54 2.40
N ASN A 82 -22.35 44.08 3.19
CA ASN A 82 -22.13 43.44 4.48
C ASN A 82 -21.98 41.92 4.33
N GLY A 83 -20.82 41.46 3.83
CA GLY A 83 -20.46 40.05 3.58
C GLY A 83 -20.37 39.12 4.80
N TYR A 84 -21.19 39.36 5.83
CA TYR A 84 -21.24 38.67 7.12
C TYR A 84 -22.51 37.83 7.33
N SER A 85 -23.39 37.72 6.32
CA SER A 85 -24.56 36.87 6.40
C SER A 85 -24.18 35.40 6.52
N GLU A 86 -25.00 34.61 7.21
CA GLU A 86 -24.78 33.16 7.37
C GLU A 86 -24.74 32.45 6.00
N ALA A 87 -25.66 32.79 5.10
CA ALA A 87 -25.68 32.29 3.73
C ALA A 87 -24.40 32.59 2.94
N CYS A 88 -23.67 33.67 3.27
CA CYS A 88 -22.38 33.99 2.65
C CYS A 88 -21.22 33.25 3.35
N LEU A 89 -21.15 33.32 4.68
CA LEU A 89 -20.02 32.83 5.48
C LEU A 89 -20.02 31.31 5.71
N GLY A 90 -21.20 30.70 5.73
CA GLY A 90 -21.47 29.38 6.27
C GLY A 90 -21.68 29.39 7.79
N THR A 91 -22.54 28.50 8.27
CA THR A 91 -22.95 28.39 9.69
C THR A 91 -21.78 28.26 10.64
N VAL A 92 -20.74 27.46 10.34
CA VAL A 92 -19.56 27.32 11.22
C VAL A 92 -18.88 28.67 11.45
N LYS A 93 -18.59 29.39 10.36
CA LYS A 93 -17.92 30.69 10.41
C LYS A 93 -18.82 31.79 10.97
N TRP A 94 -20.13 31.72 10.72
CA TRP A 94 -21.12 32.62 11.32
C TRP A 94 -21.26 32.40 12.83
N CYS A 95 -21.24 31.15 13.30
CA CYS A 95 -21.23 30.80 14.73
C CYS A 95 -19.97 31.31 15.45
N GLY A 96 -18.84 31.41 14.74
CA GLY A 96 -17.61 32.08 15.20
C GLY A 96 -17.66 33.62 15.20
N SER A 97 -18.77 34.25 14.79
CA SER A 97 -18.91 35.71 14.89
C SER A 97 -19.13 36.15 16.34
N LYS A 98 -18.62 37.33 16.71
CA LYS A 98 -18.73 37.85 18.10
C LYS A 98 -20.17 37.91 18.63
N ASP A 99 -21.14 38.20 17.77
CA ASP A 99 -22.55 38.26 18.16
C ASP A 99 -23.17 36.86 18.32
N ALA A 100 -22.78 35.89 17.50
CA ALA A 100 -23.18 34.49 17.70
C ALA A 100 -22.51 33.88 18.95
N VAL A 101 -21.20 34.05 19.13
CA VAL A 101 -20.47 33.61 20.34
C VAL A 101 -21.13 34.21 21.59
N ARG A 102 -21.43 35.52 21.61
CA ARG A 102 -22.14 36.17 22.73
C ARG A 102 -23.53 35.56 22.96
N ALA A 103 -24.27 35.27 21.89
CA ALA A 103 -25.61 34.69 21.99
C ALA A 103 -25.61 33.25 22.53
N TRP A 104 -24.57 32.48 22.22
CA TRP A 104 -24.44 31.06 22.60
C TRP A 104 -23.61 30.82 23.87
N LYS A 105 -23.15 31.89 24.53
CA LYS A 105 -22.37 31.82 25.75
C LYS A 105 -23.20 31.45 26.99
N VAL A 106 -22.68 30.48 27.75
CA VAL A 106 -23.16 30.11 29.09
C VAL A 106 -22.10 30.55 30.09
N ASP A 107 -22.53 30.99 31.27
CA ASP A 107 -21.61 31.63 32.23
C ASP A 107 -20.56 30.65 32.79
N ALA A 108 -20.90 29.35 32.80
CA ALA A 108 -20.03 28.24 33.19
C ALA A 108 -18.81 28.03 32.26
N ASP A 109 -18.81 28.57 31.03
CA ASP A 109 -17.67 28.41 30.11
C ASP A 109 -16.52 29.39 30.36
N GLY A 110 -16.73 30.41 31.20
CA GLY A 110 -15.72 31.44 31.47
C GLY A 110 -15.37 32.27 30.22
N SER A 111 -14.16 32.09 29.69
CA SER A 111 -13.67 32.76 28.47
C SER A 111 -13.54 31.83 27.26
N ASP A 112 -14.04 30.60 27.33
CA ASP A 112 -13.94 29.61 26.27
C ASP A 112 -14.98 29.90 25.16
N GLU A 113 -14.57 30.67 24.15
CA GLU A 113 -15.41 30.98 23.00
C GLU A 113 -15.76 29.71 22.17
N GLN A 114 -14.87 28.71 22.13
CA GLN A 114 -15.06 27.51 21.32
C GLN A 114 -16.30 26.73 21.76
N LYS A 115 -16.53 26.55 23.06
CA LYS A 115 -17.77 25.93 23.57
C LYS A 115 -19.06 26.63 23.13
N SER A 116 -19.00 27.94 22.91
CA SER A 116 -20.13 28.72 22.40
C SER A 116 -20.33 28.50 20.90
N ILE A 117 -19.24 28.40 20.13
CA ILE A 117 -19.26 28.01 18.72
C ILE A 117 -19.82 26.59 18.58
N ASP A 118 -19.32 25.62 19.37
CA ASP A 118 -19.73 24.22 19.32
C ASP A 118 -21.22 24.06 19.62
N ARG A 119 -21.75 24.75 20.66
CA ARG A 119 -23.20 24.76 20.92
C ARG A 119 -24.01 25.44 19.82
N CYS A 120 -23.50 26.54 19.26
CA CYS A 120 -24.14 27.20 18.12
C CYS A 120 -24.25 26.25 16.94
N VAL A 121 -23.15 25.58 16.55
CA VAL A 121 -23.16 24.68 15.39
C VAL A 121 -23.92 23.40 15.71
N ALA A 122 -23.82 22.80 16.90
CA ALA A 122 -24.65 21.66 17.30
C ALA A 122 -26.15 22.00 17.29
N TRP A 123 -26.52 23.24 17.64
CA TRP A 123 -27.89 23.70 17.50
C TRP A 123 -28.28 24.05 16.05
N ARG A 124 -27.36 24.28 15.11
CA ARG A 124 -27.70 24.44 13.68
C ARG A 124 -27.66 23.14 12.88
N VAL A 125 -26.78 22.21 13.26
CA VAL A 125 -26.81 20.80 12.90
C VAL A 125 -27.93 20.14 13.71
N GLN A 126 -29.17 20.54 13.41
CA GLN A 126 -30.24 19.56 13.48
C GLN A 126 -29.82 18.49 12.48
N ALA A 127 -29.52 17.29 12.96
CA ALA A 127 -29.40 16.16 12.04
C ALA A 127 -30.70 16.16 11.22
N PRO A 128 -30.65 16.34 9.89
CA PRO A 128 -31.84 16.09 9.10
C PRO A 128 -32.28 14.67 9.44
N ASN A 129 -33.57 14.48 9.75
CA ASN A 129 -34.07 13.19 10.24
C ASN A 129 -33.75 12.04 9.24
N SER A 130 -33.52 12.39 7.97
CA SER A 130 -32.72 11.62 7.03
C SER A 130 -31.25 12.09 6.98
N LYS A 131 -30.32 11.21 7.38
CA LYS A 131 -28.90 11.32 7.01
C LYS A 131 -28.77 11.47 5.49
N ARG A 132 -27.76 12.20 4.99
CA ARG A 132 -27.49 12.28 3.55
C ARG A 132 -26.93 10.95 3.06
N ALA A 133 -27.38 10.47 1.89
CA ALA A 133 -26.79 9.28 1.27
C ALA A 133 -25.27 9.42 1.09
N TRP A 134 -24.51 8.37 1.45
CA TRP A 134 -23.07 8.34 1.26
C TRP A 134 -22.73 8.25 -0.24
N GLN A 135 -21.74 9.03 -0.68
CA GLN A 135 -21.40 9.17 -2.10
C GLN A 135 -19.96 8.69 -2.34
N ARG A 136 -19.76 7.85 -3.37
CA ARG A 136 -18.43 7.33 -3.72
C ARG A 136 -17.51 8.37 -4.36
N GLY A 137 -18.08 9.40 -4.97
CA GLY A 137 -17.38 10.30 -5.87
C GLY A 137 -17.35 9.75 -7.29
N THR A 138 -17.70 10.59 -8.27
CA THR A 138 -17.69 10.24 -9.69
C THR A 138 -16.43 10.72 -10.42
N GLY A 139 -15.60 11.55 -9.79
CA GLY A 139 -14.41 12.14 -10.41
C GLY A 139 -14.69 13.32 -11.36
N CYS A 140 -15.90 13.91 -11.33
CA CYS A 140 -16.17 15.13 -12.10
C CYS A 140 -15.36 16.35 -11.62
N ALA A 141 -15.08 17.31 -12.50
CA ALA A 141 -14.17 18.42 -12.22
C ALA A 141 -14.69 19.43 -11.17
N GLU A 142 -15.97 19.34 -10.76
CA GLU A 142 -16.55 20.25 -9.77
C GLU A 142 -16.10 19.90 -8.34
N ARG A 143 -15.99 20.91 -7.49
CA ARG A 143 -15.65 20.74 -6.08
C ARG A 143 -16.92 20.48 -5.27
N THR A 144 -17.51 19.30 -5.45
CA THR A 144 -18.74 18.84 -4.76
C THR A 144 -18.53 17.46 -4.14
N GLU A 145 -19.33 17.12 -3.12
CA GLU A 145 -19.32 15.78 -2.50
C GLU A 145 -19.57 14.67 -3.53
N ALA A 146 -20.44 14.92 -4.52
CA ALA A 146 -20.76 13.99 -5.60
C ALA A 146 -19.58 13.72 -6.53
N CYS A 147 -18.70 14.69 -6.75
CA CYS A 147 -17.48 14.50 -7.53
C CYS A 147 -16.34 13.86 -6.73
N LEU A 148 -16.13 14.30 -5.48
CA LEU A 148 -14.95 13.92 -4.70
C LEU A 148 -15.12 12.64 -3.88
N GLY A 149 -16.36 12.34 -3.46
CA GLY A 149 -16.74 11.28 -2.54
C GLY A 149 -16.84 11.76 -1.09
N THR A 150 -17.79 11.21 -0.32
CA THR A 150 -18.08 11.62 1.07
C THR A 150 -16.86 11.53 1.98
N ASP A 151 -16.07 10.46 1.90
CA ASP A 151 -14.88 10.31 2.75
C ASP A 151 -13.84 11.41 2.44
N ALA A 152 -13.51 11.61 1.16
CA ALA A 152 -12.60 12.66 0.70
C ALA A 152 -13.13 14.09 1.01
N TRP A 153 -14.43 14.30 0.86
CA TRP A 153 -15.12 15.55 1.18
C TRP A 153 -15.00 15.89 2.68
N CYS A 154 -15.31 14.93 3.55
CA CYS A 154 -15.22 15.14 4.99
C CYS A 154 -13.76 15.26 5.48
N VAL A 155 -12.79 14.64 4.81
CA VAL A 155 -11.37 14.79 5.15
C VAL A 155 -10.83 16.17 4.76
N TRP A 156 -11.06 16.64 3.53
CA TRP A 156 -10.39 17.84 3.01
C TRP A 156 -11.25 19.10 2.97
N HIS A 157 -12.58 18.99 3.04
CA HIS A 157 -13.53 20.09 2.83
C HIS A 157 -14.53 20.23 4.00
N GLN A 158 -14.13 19.83 5.20
CA GLN A 158 -14.91 19.94 6.44
C GLN A 158 -15.30 21.36 6.88
N ASN A 159 -15.03 22.41 6.10
CA ASN A 159 -15.43 23.80 6.44
C ASN A 159 -16.96 23.96 6.62
N GLU A 160 -17.74 23.02 6.09
CA GLU A 160 -19.19 22.90 6.25
C GLU A 160 -19.60 22.11 7.51
N TYR A 161 -18.68 21.75 8.41
CA TYR A 161 -18.95 20.95 9.61
C TYR A 161 -18.02 21.39 10.77
N PRO A 162 -18.40 21.16 12.04
CA PRO A 162 -17.47 21.37 13.17
C PRO A 162 -16.17 20.56 13.06
N SER A 163 -16.29 19.34 12.53
CA SER A 163 -15.22 18.35 12.45
C SER A 163 -15.46 17.34 11.33
N GLN A 164 -14.46 16.51 11.06
CA GLN A 164 -14.55 15.38 10.15
C GLN A 164 -15.60 14.35 10.59
N GLU A 165 -15.69 14.05 11.89
CA GLU A 165 -16.61 13.08 12.47
C GLU A 165 -18.05 13.55 12.31
N SER A 166 -18.33 14.82 12.65
CA SER A 166 -19.65 15.41 12.47
C SER A 166 -20.06 15.51 10.99
N CYS A 167 -19.10 15.66 10.08
CA CYS A 167 -19.33 15.49 8.65
C CYS A 167 -19.73 14.04 8.33
N LEU A 168 -18.95 13.04 8.76
CA LEU A 168 -19.25 11.63 8.50
C LEU A 168 -20.57 11.16 9.14
N ASP A 169 -20.92 11.63 10.33
CA ASP A 169 -22.16 11.27 11.03
C ASP A 169 -23.43 11.87 10.39
N ALA A 170 -23.30 13.00 9.69
CA ALA A 170 -24.39 13.56 8.89
C ALA A 170 -24.69 12.73 7.61
N ARG A 171 -23.91 11.67 7.32
CA ARG A 171 -24.17 10.74 6.22
C ARG A 171 -24.64 9.37 6.72
N GLU A 172 -25.27 8.64 5.79
CA GLU A 172 -25.56 7.22 5.90
C GLU A 172 -24.27 6.41 6.04
N SER A 173 -24.40 5.17 6.53
CA SER A 173 -23.28 4.24 6.68
C SER A 173 -22.59 3.98 5.34
N ARG A 174 -21.27 3.78 5.37
CA ARG A 174 -20.50 3.38 4.17
C ARG A 174 -21.06 2.06 3.61
N PRO A 175 -21.27 1.95 2.29
CA PRO A 175 -21.46 0.66 1.65
C PRO A 175 -20.24 -0.24 1.90
N VAL A 176 -20.48 -1.54 2.10
CA VAL A 176 -19.41 -2.56 2.16
C VAL A 176 -19.06 -3.07 0.77
N GLY A 177 -17.81 -3.52 0.58
CA GLY A 177 -17.35 -4.05 -0.71
C GLY A 177 -17.06 -2.97 -1.76
N LEU A 178 -16.73 -1.75 -1.33
CA LEU A 178 -16.23 -0.70 -2.22
C LEU A 178 -14.89 -1.12 -2.83
N ALA A 179 -14.67 -0.94 -4.13
CA ALA A 179 -13.39 -1.34 -4.73
C ALA A 179 -12.27 -0.34 -4.34
N TRP A 180 -11.17 -0.86 -3.80
CA TRP A 180 -9.94 -0.13 -3.51
C TRP A 180 -9.47 0.72 -4.70
N GLN A 181 -9.02 1.95 -4.46
CA GLN A 181 -8.51 2.88 -5.47
C GLN A 181 -7.04 3.21 -5.20
N HIS A 182 -6.18 3.00 -6.19
CA HIS A 182 -4.82 3.54 -6.18
C HIS A 182 -4.79 4.99 -6.70
N PRO A 183 -3.77 5.80 -6.39
CA PRO A 183 -3.67 7.18 -6.86
C PRO A 183 -3.74 7.31 -8.40
N GLY A 184 -4.61 8.21 -8.87
CA GLY A 184 -4.93 8.41 -10.29
C GLY A 184 -4.66 9.83 -10.78
N ALA A 185 -3.91 9.98 -11.88
CA ALA A 185 -3.51 11.31 -12.37
C ALA A 185 -4.64 12.15 -12.98
N GLN A 186 -5.71 11.52 -13.48
CA GLN A 186 -6.76 12.17 -14.28
C GLN A 186 -7.92 12.75 -13.44
N ALA A 187 -7.98 12.44 -12.15
CA ALA A 187 -9.10 12.81 -11.29
C ALA A 187 -8.93 14.21 -10.63
N PRO A 188 -9.99 14.79 -10.04
CA PRO A 188 -9.97 16.09 -9.37
C PRO A 188 -9.04 16.08 -8.15
N VAL A 189 -8.38 17.21 -7.87
CA VAL A 189 -7.59 17.40 -6.64
C VAL A 189 -8.52 17.22 -5.43
N GLY A 190 -8.15 16.36 -4.49
CA GLY A 190 -8.98 16.09 -3.31
C GLY A 190 -10.13 15.12 -3.57
N SER A 191 -10.11 14.35 -4.65
CA SER A 191 -10.97 13.16 -4.81
C SER A 191 -10.23 11.90 -4.35
N GLU A 192 -10.99 10.88 -3.91
CA GLU A 192 -10.40 9.56 -3.65
C GLU A 192 -9.76 8.97 -4.90
N LEU A 193 -10.38 9.12 -6.07
CA LEU A 193 -9.88 8.65 -7.36
C LEU A 193 -8.52 9.27 -7.74
N ARG A 194 -8.17 10.45 -7.19
CA ARG A 194 -6.86 11.07 -7.39
C ARG A 194 -5.85 10.64 -6.35
N ASN A 195 -6.22 10.76 -5.08
CA ASN A 195 -5.28 10.60 -3.98
C ASN A 195 -5.10 9.14 -3.55
N GLY A 196 -5.98 8.25 -3.99
CA GLY A 196 -6.06 6.85 -3.57
C GLY A 196 -6.83 6.69 -2.26
N THR A 197 -7.42 5.49 -2.08
CA THR A 197 -8.14 5.10 -0.87
C THR A 197 -7.31 5.30 0.39
N GLU A 198 -6.08 4.80 0.40
CA GLU A 198 -5.24 4.78 1.61
C GLU A 198 -4.97 6.21 2.11
N ALA A 199 -4.69 7.14 1.20
CA ALA A 199 -4.48 8.55 1.55
C ALA A 199 -5.75 9.22 2.11
N VAL A 200 -6.94 8.86 1.61
CA VAL A 200 -8.22 9.34 2.17
C VAL A 200 -8.44 8.76 3.57
N CYS A 201 -8.38 7.43 3.72
CA CYS A 201 -8.68 6.79 5.00
C CYS A 201 -7.65 7.13 6.08
N LEU A 202 -6.35 7.12 5.77
CA LEU A 202 -5.30 7.46 6.74
C LEU A 202 -5.28 8.94 7.14
N ALA A 203 -5.87 9.83 6.32
CA ALA A 203 -6.10 11.22 6.67
C ALA A 203 -7.36 11.42 7.54
N MET A 204 -8.07 10.34 7.91
CA MET A 204 -9.08 10.43 8.96
C MET A 204 -8.44 10.55 10.34
N GLU A 205 -8.93 11.47 11.17
CA GLU A 205 -8.34 11.75 12.49
C GLU A 205 -8.66 10.62 13.49
N ASP A 206 -9.93 10.26 13.62
CA ASP A 206 -10.38 9.13 14.46
C ASP A 206 -9.90 7.76 13.93
N GLU A 207 -9.28 6.96 14.81
CA GLU A 207 -8.80 5.61 14.47
C GLU A 207 -9.95 4.66 14.11
N GLY A 208 -11.14 4.83 14.71
CA GLY A 208 -12.32 4.02 14.42
C GLY A 208 -12.90 4.29 13.03
N ARG A 209 -13.04 5.56 12.64
CA ARG A 209 -13.47 5.97 11.28
C ARG A 209 -12.46 5.54 10.23
N ARG A 210 -11.16 5.67 10.51
CA ARG A 210 -10.07 5.16 9.66
C ARG A 210 -10.21 3.65 9.43
N ALA A 211 -10.40 2.87 10.49
CA ALA A 211 -10.62 1.42 10.38
C ALA A 211 -11.87 1.09 9.54
N GLN A 212 -13.02 1.73 9.80
CA GLN A 212 -14.25 1.55 9.01
C GLN A 212 -14.09 1.95 7.53
N CYS A 213 -13.30 2.99 7.23
CA CYS A 213 -13.02 3.44 5.88
C CYS A 213 -12.21 2.41 5.09
N LEU A 214 -11.22 1.80 5.75
CA LEU A 214 -10.39 0.73 5.21
C LEU A 214 -11.20 -0.58 5.05
N GLU A 215 -11.91 -1.01 6.09
CA GLU A 215 -12.73 -2.24 6.10
C GLU A 215 -13.83 -2.22 5.02
N ALA A 216 -14.52 -1.09 4.83
CA ALA A 216 -15.54 -0.92 3.79
C ALA A 216 -15.03 -1.19 2.37
N ARG A 217 -13.70 -1.15 2.16
CA ARG A 217 -13.03 -1.35 0.86
C ARG A 217 -12.30 -2.69 0.74
N GLY A 218 -12.32 -3.52 1.79
CA GLY A 218 -11.61 -4.80 1.84
C GLY A 218 -10.08 -4.66 1.91
N SER A 219 -9.39 -5.80 1.88
CA SER A 219 -7.92 -5.85 1.92
C SER A 219 -7.28 -5.24 0.67
N VAL A 220 -6.17 -4.51 0.86
CA VAL A 220 -5.38 -3.96 -0.25
C VAL A 220 -4.71 -5.09 -1.03
N PRO A 221 -4.77 -5.14 -2.38
CA PRO A 221 -3.97 -6.08 -3.15
C PRO A 221 -2.48 -5.93 -2.83
N PHE A 222 -1.81 -7.02 -2.47
CA PHE A 222 -0.38 -7.02 -2.23
C PHE A 222 0.37 -6.68 -3.53
N ALA A 223 1.05 -5.54 -3.54
CA ALA A 223 1.89 -5.11 -4.63
C ALA A 223 3.28 -5.75 -4.51
N VAL A 224 3.68 -6.50 -5.54
CA VAL A 224 5.10 -6.77 -5.78
C VAL A 224 5.79 -5.50 -6.31
N PRO A 225 7.07 -5.25 -6.02
CA PRO A 225 7.78 -4.09 -6.56
C PRO A 225 7.71 -4.04 -8.09
N PHE A 226 7.43 -2.85 -8.60
CA PHE A 226 7.24 -2.55 -10.02
C PHE A 226 6.19 -3.45 -10.68
N ALA A 227 4.99 -3.50 -10.09
CA ALA A 227 3.82 -4.17 -10.64
C ALA A 227 3.46 -3.62 -12.04
N PRO A 228 2.77 -4.40 -12.90
CA PRO A 228 2.46 -3.99 -14.28
C PRO A 228 1.65 -2.69 -14.42
N ASP A 229 0.90 -2.31 -13.37
CA ASP A 229 0.09 -1.09 -13.31
C ASP A 229 0.74 0.05 -12.50
N CYS A 230 2.01 -0.10 -12.10
CA CYS A 230 2.84 0.99 -11.58
C CYS A 230 2.79 2.18 -12.57
N PRO A 231 2.30 3.36 -12.17
CA PRO A 231 2.06 4.44 -13.10
C PRO A 231 3.38 5.00 -13.65
N ALA A 232 3.45 5.15 -14.99
CA ALA A 232 4.59 5.67 -15.75
C ALA A 232 5.42 6.74 -15.00
N MET A 233 6.70 6.44 -14.75
CA MET A 233 7.53 7.13 -13.76
C MET A 233 7.58 8.65 -13.91
N GLY A 234 7.41 9.31 -12.77
CA GLY A 234 7.64 10.73 -12.53
C GLY A 234 7.82 10.93 -11.01
N SER A 235 8.39 12.05 -10.58
CA SER A 235 8.82 12.24 -9.17
C SER A 235 7.73 11.98 -8.12
N ALA A 236 6.48 12.41 -8.39
CA ALA A 236 5.34 12.17 -7.50
C ALA A 236 4.80 10.72 -7.50
N LYS A 237 5.22 9.88 -8.46
CA LYS A 237 4.79 8.48 -8.63
C LYS A 237 5.81 7.45 -8.14
N ALA A 238 7.03 7.87 -7.85
CA ALA A 238 8.08 7.01 -7.29
C ALA A 238 7.73 6.45 -5.90
N MET A 239 6.69 7.01 -5.26
CA MET A 239 6.15 6.59 -3.97
C MET A 239 4.78 5.89 -4.10
N ASP A 240 4.37 5.42 -5.29
CA ASP A 240 3.18 4.56 -5.40
C ASP A 240 3.54 3.16 -4.88
N GLU A 241 2.69 2.57 -4.02
CA GLU A 241 2.88 1.22 -3.50
C GLU A 241 3.13 0.18 -4.62
N ARG A 242 2.46 0.32 -5.76
CA ARG A 242 2.64 -0.57 -6.93
C ARG A 242 4.02 -0.49 -7.55
N CYS A 243 4.71 0.62 -7.34
CA CYS A 243 6.07 0.82 -7.82
C CYS A 243 7.11 0.32 -6.79
N VAL A 244 6.95 0.64 -5.50
CA VAL A 244 7.93 0.26 -4.46
C VAL A 244 7.71 -1.13 -3.85
N GLY A 245 6.52 -1.70 -4.00
CA GLY A 245 6.07 -2.95 -3.38
C GLY A 245 5.60 -2.80 -1.93
N SER A 246 4.64 -3.64 -1.53
CA SER A 246 3.95 -3.57 -0.23
C SER A 246 4.89 -3.63 0.97
N VAL A 247 5.95 -4.45 0.92
CA VAL A 247 6.93 -4.56 2.01
C VAL A 247 7.62 -3.21 2.26
N LYS A 248 8.11 -2.56 1.19
CA LYS A 248 8.81 -1.28 1.33
C LYS A 248 7.86 -0.12 1.60
N TRP A 249 6.67 -0.16 1.02
CA TRP A 249 5.60 0.79 1.31
C TRP A 249 5.22 0.77 2.81
N CYS A 250 4.98 -0.40 3.38
CA CYS A 250 4.64 -0.54 4.79
C CYS A 250 5.76 -0.12 5.75
N ASP A 251 7.03 -0.29 5.35
CA ASP A 251 8.19 0.27 6.06
C ASP A 251 8.20 1.82 6.04
N MET A 252 7.83 2.43 4.92
CA MET A 252 7.71 3.89 4.80
C MET A 252 6.48 4.46 5.56
N MET A 253 5.40 3.68 5.66
CA MET A 253 4.12 4.08 6.27
C MET A 253 4.01 3.72 7.77
N GLN A 254 5.13 3.39 8.42
CA GLN A 254 5.19 3.08 9.87
C GLN A 254 4.62 4.19 10.76
N ARG A 255 4.68 5.46 10.35
CA ARG A 255 4.10 6.58 11.14
C ARG A 255 2.58 6.48 11.24
N GLN A 256 1.92 5.98 10.21
CA GLN A 256 0.46 5.84 10.11
C GLN A 256 -0.02 4.48 10.65
N TYR A 257 0.74 3.41 10.40
CA TYR A 257 0.39 2.04 10.83
C TYR A 257 1.05 1.59 12.14
N LYS A 258 1.80 2.48 12.82
CA LYS A 258 2.61 2.24 14.03
C LYS A 258 3.82 1.30 13.78
N THR A 259 3.67 0.23 12.99
CA THR A 259 4.76 -0.63 12.47
C THR A 259 4.40 -1.20 11.09
N SER A 260 5.34 -1.85 10.40
CA SER A 260 5.08 -2.49 9.09
C SER A 260 4.10 -3.67 9.16
N LYS A 261 3.95 -4.33 10.33
CA LYS A 261 3.16 -5.57 10.44
C LYS A 261 1.64 -5.35 10.24
N PRO A 262 0.95 -4.45 10.98
CA PRO A 262 -0.48 -4.16 10.73
C PRO A 262 -0.77 -3.68 9.31
N CYS A 263 0.19 -2.98 8.68
CA CYS A 263 0.11 -2.58 7.29
C CYS A 263 0.10 -3.80 6.34
N LEU A 264 1.01 -4.76 6.56
CA LEU A 264 1.05 -6.02 5.79
C LEU A 264 -0.13 -6.94 6.09
N ASP A 265 -0.57 -7.04 7.34
CA ASP A 265 -1.73 -7.85 7.75
C ASP A 265 -3.06 -7.32 7.16
N PHE A 266 -3.12 -6.04 6.75
CA PHE A 266 -4.27 -5.44 6.05
C PHE A 266 -4.27 -5.69 4.53
N ARG A 267 -3.17 -6.22 3.97
CA ARG A 267 -3.07 -6.58 2.55
C ARG A 267 -3.59 -8.00 2.31
N THR A 268 -3.89 -8.31 1.05
CA THR A 268 -4.05 -9.71 0.63
C THR A 268 -2.77 -10.48 0.89
N ALA A 269 -2.84 -11.82 0.93
CA ALA A 269 -1.65 -12.63 0.94
C ALA A 269 -0.71 -12.26 -0.23
N GLN A 270 0.60 -12.32 0.03
CA GLN A 270 1.61 -12.20 -1.01
C GLN A 270 1.39 -13.33 -2.05
N PRO A 271 1.45 -13.06 -3.36
CA PRO A 271 1.26 -14.10 -4.36
C PRO A 271 2.34 -15.18 -4.28
N ASP A 272 1.94 -16.43 -4.01
CA ASP A 272 2.87 -17.59 -4.02
C ASP A 272 3.56 -17.78 -5.37
N LYS A 273 2.87 -17.39 -6.45
CA LYS A 273 3.37 -17.49 -7.82
C LYS A 273 4.15 -16.25 -8.21
N LYS A 274 5.47 -16.41 -8.32
CA LYS A 274 6.38 -15.42 -8.89
C LYS A 274 5.96 -14.98 -10.30
N LEU A 275 6.18 -13.70 -10.62
CA LEU A 275 5.95 -13.14 -11.96
C LEU A 275 6.85 -13.81 -12.99
N ALA A 276 6.37 -14.00 -14.22
CA ALA A 276 7.18 -14.62 -15.28
C ALA A 276 8.36 -13.72 -15.68
N TRP A 277 9.55 -14.32 -15.82
CA TRP A 277 10.72 -13.62 -16.35
C TRP A 277 10.43 -13.15 -17.78
N ARG A 278 10.80 -11.91 -18.10
CA ARG A 278 10.66 -11.32 -19.43
C ARG A 278 12.04 -10.99 -19.99
N SER A 279 12.36 -11.52 -21.16
CA SER A 279 13.43 -10.97 -21.99
C SER A 279 13.05 -9.58 -22.49
N LYS A 280 14.05 -8.77 -22.83
CA LYS A 280 13.86 -7.49 -23.51
C LYS A 280 13.18 -7.72 -24.87
N ALA A 281 12.26 -6.83 -25.27
CA ALA A 281 11.65 -6.88 -26.59
C ALA A 281 12.65 -6.51 -27.69
N GLU A 282 12.50 -7.11 -28.87
CA GLU A 282 13.29 -6.78 -30.07
C GLU A 282 12.99 -5.37 -30.58
N THR A 283 11.75 -4.91 -30.42
CA THR A 283 11.32 -3.57 -30.82
C THR A 283 11.77 -2.51 -29.80
N PRO A 284 12.29 -1.35 -30.24
CA PRO A 284 12.62 -0.25 -29.35
C PRO A 284 11.43 0.20 -28.50
N CYS A 285 11.68 0.37 -27.20
CA CYS A 285 10.67 0.80 -26.24
C CYS A 285 10.54 2.33 -26.21
N GLU A 286 9.36 2.86 -26.54
CA GLU A 286 9.09 4.30 -26.46
C GLU A 286 8.67 4.73 -25.05
N GLY A 287 9.30 5.80 -24.55
CA GLY A 287 8.92 6.48 -23.31
C GLY A 287 9.04 5.64 -22.03
N ALA A 288 8.07 5.77 -21.13
CA ALA A 288 8.02 5.07 -19.85
C ALA A 288 7.50 3.63 -20.03
N ALA A 289 8.27 2.82 -20.75
CA ALA A 289 7.85 1.49 -21.16
C ALA A 289 7.77 0.47 -20.01
N PRO A 290 6.83 -0.49 -20.06
CA PRO A 290 6.62 -1.53 -19.04
C PRO A 290 7.68 -2.64 -19.05
N GLU A 291 7.68 -3.50 -18.02
CA GLU A 291 8.55 -4.69 -17.90
C GLU A 291 8.51 -5.58 -19.14
N MET A 292 7.33 -5.78 -19.74
CA MET A 292 7.16 -6.61 -20.94
C MET A 292 7.87 -6.07 -22.20
N CYS A 293 8.30 -4.80 -22.19
CA CYS A 293 9.09 -4.21 -23.26
C CYS A 293 10.58 -4.18 -22.89
N LEU A 294 10.90 -3.72 -21.68
CA LEU A 294 12.29 -3.53 -21.25
C LEU A 294 13.00 -4.83 -20.85
N GLY A 295 12.25 -5.88 -20.52
CA GLY A 295 12.75 -7.09 -19.88
C GLY A 295 12.91 -6.92 -18.36
N THR A 296 12.76 -8.03 -17.64
CA THR A 296 12.84 -8.08 -16.16
C THR A 296 14.17 -7.55 -15.63
N GLU A 297 15.28 -7.84 -16.30
CA GLU A 297 16.62 -7.38 -15.92
C GLU A 297 16.71 -5.85 -15.90
N THR A 298 16.48 -5.19 -17.04
CA THR A 298 16.47 -3.73 -17.16
C THR A 298 15.39 -3.09 -16.28
N TRP A 299 14.25 -3.76 -16.08
CA TRP A 299 13.17 -3.28 -15.22
C TRP A 299 13.56 -3.27 -13.75
N CYS A 300 14.10 -4.37 -13.22
CA CYS A 300 14.57 -4.44 -11.84
C CYS A 300 15.77 -3.54 -11.57
N PHE A 301 16.65 -3.29 -12.54
CA PHE A 301 17.75 -2.32 -12.38
C PHE A 301 17.29 -0.86 -12.25
N LYS A 302 16.05 -0.51 -12.59
CA LYS A 302 15.46 0.80 -12.26
C LYS A 302 15.19 0.97 -10.75
N ALA A 303 15.27 -0.10 -9.96
CA ALA A 303 15.12 -0.03 -8.52
C ALA A 303 16.31 0.68 -7.86
N ALA A 304 16.00 1.59 -6.94
CA ALA A 304 16.99 2.40 -6.23
C ALA A 304 17.73 1.59 -5.16
N GLY A 305 18.82 0.93 -5.55
CA GLY A 305 19.72 0.20 -4.66
C GLY A 305 19.61 -1.33 -4.75
N GLU A 306 20.68 -2.00 -4.34
CA GLU A 306 20.85 -3.45 -4.47
C GLU A 306 19.77 -4.27 -3.74
N ALA A 307 19.33 -3.82 -2.56
CA ALA A 307 18.30 -4.53 -1.79
C ALA A 307 16.95 -4.55 -2.54
N GLN A 308 16.58 -3.44 -3.17
CA GLN A 308 15.36 -3.32 -3.97
C GLN A 308 15.47 -4.07 -5.31
N GLN A 309 16.66 -4.14 -5.89
CA GLN A 309 16.94 -5.02 -7.03
C GLN A 309 16.77 -6.49 -6.64
N ARG A 310 17.39 -6.93 -5.53
CA ARG A 310 17.27 -8.29 -4.98
C ARG A 310 15.81 -8.66 -4.72
N GLU A 311 15.04 -7.78 -4.08
CA GLU A 311 13.60 -8.00 -3.84
C GLU A 311 12.81 -8.06 -5.17
N CYS A 312 13.10 -7.16 -6.11
CA CYS A 312 12.47 -7.18 -7.42
C CYS A 312 12.67 -8.52 -8.12
N PHE A 313 13.91 -9.02 -8.20
CA PHE A 313 14.25 -10.32 -8.77
C PHE A 313 13.68 -11.50 -7.97
N ALA A 314 13.63 -11.41 -6.64
CA ALA A 314 13.06 -12.45 -5.78
C ALA A 314 11.57 -12.72 -6.10
N GLN A 315 10.83 -11.69 -6.53
CA GLN A 315 9.42 -11.80 -6.97
C GLN A 315 9.24 -12.28 -8.42
N ARG A 316 10.32 -12.49 -9.19
CA ARG A 316 10.27 -13.07 -10.56
C ARG A 316 10.75 -14.51 -10.58
N GLN A 317 10.28 -15.26 -11.58
CA GLN A 317 10.85 -16.56 -11.94
C GLN A 317 12.36 -16.39 -12.21
N THR A 318 13.12 -17.42 -11.86
CA THR A 318 14.56 -17.49 -12.11
C THR A 318 14.87 -17.19 -13.58
N ALA A 319 15.85 -16.34 -13.82
CA ALA A 319 16.29 -16.04 -15.19
C ALA A 319 16.81 -17.33 -15.87
N PRO A 320 16.45 -17.58 -17.14
CA PRO A 320 16.90 -18.78 -17.85
C PRO A 320 18.41 -18.72 -18.08
N LEU A 321 19.07 -19.89 -18.03
CA LEU A 321 20.44 -20.03 -18.52
C LEU A 321 20.43 -20.08 -20.04
N VAL A 322 21.21 -19.21 -20.68
CA VAL A 322 21.29 -19.09 -22.13
C VAL A 322 22.65 -19.61 -22.61
N GLN A 323 22.64 -20.47 -23.62
CA GLN A 323 23.85 -20.87 -24.33
C GLN A 323 24.17 -19.81 -25.39
N GLY A 324 25.43 -19.36 -25.44
CA GLY A 324 25.86 -18.36 -26.40
C GLY A 324 25.75 -18.88 -27.83
N THR A 325 25.17 -18.08 -28.71
CA THR A 325 25.06 -18.39 -30.15
C THR A 325 26.34 -18.07 -30.93
N GLY A 326 27.33 -17.41 -30.32
CA GLY A 326 28.55 -16.96 -30.99
C GLY A 326 28.31 -15.78 -31.96
N ALA A 327 27.15 -15.14 -31.89
CA ALA A 327 26.87 -13.92 -32.64
C ALA A 327 27.75 -12.75 -32.15
N SER A 328 27.93 -11.74 -32.99
CA SER A 328 28.82 -10.59 -32.71
C SER A 328 28.20 -9.51 -31.82
N GLN A 329 27.02 -9.74 -31.23
CA GLN A 329 26.36 -8.76 -30.37
C GLN A 329 26.86 -8.92 -28.92
N ALA A 330 26.96 -7.81 -28.20
CA ALA A 330 27.34 -7.81 -26.77
C ALA A 330 26.11 -8.01 -25.89
N ASP A 331 25.42 -9.14 -26.05
CA ASP A 331 24.26 -9.54 -25.24
C ASP A 331 24.37 -10.99 -24.74
N GLU A 332 23.56 -11.35 -23.74
CA GLU A 332 23.59 -12.70 -23.14
C GLU A 332 23.22 -13.80 -24.14
N ALA A 333 22.37 -13.52 -25.12
CA ALA A 333 22.00 -14.50 -26.16
C ALA A 333 23.16 -14.83 -27.11
N SER A 334 24.06 -13.88 -27.30
CA SER A 334 25.26 -14.05 -28.11
C SER A 334 26.41 -14.69 -27.34
N LEU A 335 26.68 -14.19 -26.13
CA LEU A 335 27.83 -14.57 -25.29
C LEU A 335 27.58 -15.79 -24.40
N GLY A 336 26.33 -16.07 -24.07
CA GLY A 336 25.91 -17.07 -23.09
C GLY A 336 26.05 -16.58 -21.64
N THR A 337 25.25 -17.16 -20.75
CA THR A 337 25.16 -16.76 -19.34
C THR A 337 26.50 -16.72 -18.60
N LEU A 338 27.38 -17.70 -18.85
CA LEU A 338 28.66 -17.81 -18.15
C LEU A 338 29.51 -16.55 -18.42
N THR A 339 29.85 -16.32 -19.67
CA THR A 339 30.59 -15.14 -20.18
C THR A 339 29.89 -13.82 -19.85
N TRP A 340 28.56 -13.81 -19.86
CA TRP A 340 27.76 -12.64 -19.47
C TRP A 340 27.96 -12.26 -18.00
N CYS A 341 27.84 -13.25 -17.10
CA CYS A 341 27.96 -13.01 -15.67
C CYS A 341 29.41 -12.84 -15.19
N THR A 342 30.42 -13.45 -15.85
CA THR A 342 31.83 -13.22 -15.51
C THR A 342 32.32 -11.85 -15.99
N ASP A 343 32.05 -11.50 -17.26
CA ASP A 343 32.77 -10.41 -17.94
C ASP A 343 31.92 -9.13 -18.08
N HIS A 344 30.59 -9.26 -18.14
CA HIS A 344 29.68 -8.17 -18.51
C HIS A 344 28.76 -7.69 -17.37
N TRP A 345 28.80 -8.33 -16.19
CA TRP A 345 27.91 -8.01 -15.05
C TRP A 345 27.93 -6.54 -14.61
N ARG A 346 29.08 -5.87 -14.74
CA ARG A 346 29.22 -4.43 -14.44
C ARG A 346 28.53 -3.53 -15.46
N GLN A 347 28.49 -3.95 -16.72
CA GLN A 347 27.94 -3.18 -17.83
C GLN A 347 26.41 -3.20 -17.82
N THR A 348 25.81 -4.27 -17.27
CA THR A 348 24.37 -4.45 -17.14
C THR A 348 23.79 -3.85 -15.85
N GLY A 349 24.61 -3.70 -14.80
CA GLY A 349 24.23 -3.03 -13.55
C GLY A 349 24.10 -3.94 -12.33
N TYR A 350 24.55 -5.20 -12.40
CA TYR A 350 24.66 -6.04 -11.20
C TYR A 350 25.68 -5.47 -10.20
N ALA A 351 25.47 -5.72 -8.91
CA ALA A 351 26.43 -5.40 -7.85
C ALA A 351 27.66 -6.32 -7.83
N SER A 352 27.52 -7.57 -8.30
CA SER A 352 28.62 -8.55 -8.42
C SER A 352 28.30 -9.64 -9.45
N GLU A 353 29.34 -10.38 -9.85
CA GLU A 353 29.25 -11.64 -10.59
C GLU A 353 28.34 -12.65 -9.90
N ASP A 354 28.55 -12.90 -8.59
CA ASP A 354 27.70 -13.78 -7.77
C ASP A 354 26.22 -13.37 -7.81
N PHE A 355 25.92 -12.07 -7.86
CA PHE A 355 24.54 -11.59 -7.94
C PHE A 355 23.91 -11.89 -9.32
N CYS A 356 24.69 -11.78 -10.40
CA CYS A 356 24.26 -12.17 -11.74
C CYS A 356 23.91 -13.67 -11.83
N PHE A 357 24.73 -14.53 -11.23
CA PHE A 357 24.47 -15.97 -11.15
C PHE A 357 23.30 -16.31 -10.21
N ALA A 358 23.19 -15.66 -9.05
CA ALA A 358 22.13 -15.92 -8.07
C ALA A 358 20.72 -15.66 -8.64
N ILE A 359 20.55 -14.64 -9.49
CA ILE A 359 19.28 -14.33 -10.18
C ILE A 359 18.90 -15.42 -11.20
N ARG A 360 19.90 -16.13 -11.72
CA ARG A 360 19.77 -17.31 -12.60
C ARG A 360 19.74 -18.63 -11.82
N GLY A 361 19.67 -18.57 -10.48
CA GLY A 361 19.58 -19.75 -9.61
C GLY A 361 20.88 -20.56 -9.52
N VAL A 362 21.99 -19.98 -9.95
CA VAL A 362 23.33 -20.60 -9.88
C VAL A 362 24.06 -20.05 -8.65
N ASP A 363 24.65 -20.95 -7.89
CA ASP A 363 25.60 -20.63 -6.82
C ASP A 363 26.98 -21.11 -7.31
N PRO A 364 27.85 -20.20 -7.81
CA PRO A 364 29.15 -20.57 -8.35
C PRO A 364 30.05 -21.26 -7.32
N GLY A 365 29.98 -20.81 -6.06
CA GLY A 365 30.73 -21.40 -4.95
C GLY A 365 30.33 -22.86 -4.69
N ARG A 366 29.03 -23.14 -4.63
CA ARG A 366 28.50 -24.50 -4.47
C ARG A 366 28.77 -25.38 -5.69
N PHE A 367 28.67 -24.83 -6.89
CA PHE A 367 28.97 -25.55 -8.13
C PHE A 367 30.45 -25.94 -8.20
N MET A 368 31.36 -24.99 -7.98
CA MET A 368 32.81 -25.26 -7.96
C MET A 368 33.20 -26.19 -6.82
N ALA A 369 32.56 -26.09 -5.64
CA ALA A 369 32.76 -27.05 -4.56
C ALA A 369 32.34 -28.47 -4.98
N SER A 370 31.22 -28.64 -5.69
CA SER A 370 30.79 -29.96 -6.19
C SER A 370 31.72 -30.54 -7.25
N ILE A 371 32.21 -29.72 -8.20
CA ILE A 371 33.25 -30.14 -9.17
C ILE A 371 34.51 -30.55 -8.42
N TYR A 372 34.99 -29.73 -7.47
CA TYR A 372 36.19 -30.03 -6.72
C TYR A 372 36.06 -31.34 -5.92
N THR A 373 34.90 -31.62 -5.32
CA THR A 373 34.61 -32.88 -4.62
C THR A 373 34.67 -34.08 -5.57
N GLU A 374 33.95 -34.06 -6.69
CA GLU A 374 33.93 -35.20 -7.62
C GLU A 374 35.28 -35.40 -8.34
N VAL A 375 35.97 -34.32 -8.71
CA VAL A 375 37.33 -34.41 -9.31
C VAL A 375 38.35 -34.91 -8.30
N THR A 376 38.28 -34.47 -7.03
CA THR A 376 39.16 -35.00 -5.97
C THR A 376 38.91 -36.49 -5.73
N LYS A 377 37.64 -36.92 -5.72
CA LYS A 377 37.26 -38.32 -5.57
C LYS A 377 37.75 -39.18 -6.74
N GLY A 378 37.47 -38.79 -7.99
CA GLY A 378 37.95 -39.52 -9.17
C GLY A 378 39.47 -39.56 -9.26
N ALA A 379 40.16 -38.50 -8.85
CA ALA A 379 41.62 -38.49 -8.72
C ALA A 379 42.11 -39.48 -7.65
N GLN A 380 41.47 -39.55 -6.48
CA GLN A 380 41.79 -40.52 -5.43
C GLN A 380 41.58 -41.97 -5.89
N GLU A 381 40.49 -42.26 -6.61
CA GLU A 381 40.21 -43.58 -7.18
C GLU A 381 41.32 -44.01 -8.15
N LEU A 382 41.71 -43.13 -9.09
CA LEU A 382 42.82 -43.37 -10.04
C LEU A 382 44.18 -43.53 -9.35
N LEU A 383 44.45 -42.78 -8.27
CA LEU A 383 45.68 -42.94 -7.47
C LEU A 383 45.76 -44.31 -6.80
N VAL A 384 44.65 -44.78 -6.24
CA VAL A 384 44.59 -46.10 -5.58
C VAL A 384 44.79 -47.20 -6.61
N GLU A 385 44.16 -47.10 -7.79
CA GLU A 385 44.37 -48.04 -8.89
C GLU A 385 45.83 -48.07 -9.34
N ALA A 386 46.45 -46.91 -9.57
CA ALA A 386 47.86 -46.80 -9.96
C ALA A 386 48.82 -47.35 -8.89
N ALA A 387 48.55 -47.11 -7.60
CA ALA A 387 49.34 -47.62 -6.48
C ALA A 387 49.24 -49.15 -6.37
N LEU A 388 48.05 -49.73 -6.56
CA LEU A 388 47.85 -51.18 -6.64
C LEU A 388 48.54 -51.78 -7.87
N GLY A 389 48.50 -51.11 -9.02
CA GLY A 389 49.23 -51.50 -10.22
C GLY A 389 50.74 -51.56 -10.01
N ARG A 390 51.33 -50.51 -9.41
CA ARG A 390 52.77 -50.49 -9.04
C ARG A 390 53.10 -51.57 -8.02
N ALA A 391 52.28 -51.75 -6.98
CA ALA A 391 52.48 -52.79 -5.97
C ALA A 391 52.51 -54.19 -6.59
N ASN A 392 51.54 -54.52 -7.46
CA ASN A 392 51.50 -55.80 -8.18
C ASN A 392 52.71 -56.00 -9.10
N ALA A 393 53.13 -54.96 -9.84
CA ALA A 393 54.31 -55.03 -10.68
C ALA A 393 55.60 -55.27 -9.87
N THR A 394 55.75 -54.61 -8.72
CA THR A 394 56.88 -54.85 -7.79
C THR A 394 56.84 -56.25 -7.19
N ILE A 395 55.67 -56.79 -6.80
CA ILE A 395 55.54 -58.17 -6.30
C ILE A 395 56.02 -59.17 -7.35
N VAL A 396 55.55 -59.03 -8.60
CA VAL A 396 55.95 -59.90 -9.71
C VAL A 396 57.44 -59.78 -9.99
N TRP A 397 58.00 -58.57 -9.94
CA TRP A 397 59.43 -58.36 -10.16
C TRP A 397 60.32 -58.98 -9.07
N GLU A 398 59.98 -58.79 -7.79
CA GLU A 398 60.73 -59.40 -6.67
C GLU A 398 60.59 -60.92 -6.68
N ALA A 399 59.40 -61.47 -6.97
CA ALA A 399 59.19 -62.91 -7.11
C ALA A 399 60.04 -63.53 -8.24
N LEU A 400 60.14 -62.86 -9.38
CA LEU A 400 60.96 -63.32 -10.52
C LEU A 400 62.46 -63.16 -10.30
N SER A 401 62.89 -62.14 -9.55
CA SER A 401 64.32 -61.86 -9.30
C SER A 401 64.86 -62.53 -8.03
N ARG A 402 63.98 -63.01 -7.13
CA ARG A 402 64.31 -63.58 -5.82
C ARG A 402 63.45 -64.80 -5.48
N GLU A 403 63.40 -65.76 -6.40
CA GLU A 403 62.55 -66.96 -6.33
C GLU A 403 62.71 -67.79 -5.03
N SER A 404 63.82 -67.65 -4.31
CA SER A 404 64.09 -68.34 -3.04
C SER A 404 63.70 -67.58 -1.76
N GLU A 405 63.23 -66.33 -1.85
CA GLU A 405 62.72 -65.57 -0.69
C GLU A 405 61.27 -65.95 -0.35
N ASP A 406 60.84 -65.65 0.88
CA ASP A 406 59.45 -65.89 1.29
C ASP A 406 58.49 -64.88 0.62
N SER A 407 57.32 -65.37 0.22
CA SER A 407 56.30 -64.54 -0.46
C SER A 407 55.85 -63.30 0.33
N GLY A 408 55.94 -63.32 1.66
CA GLY A 408 55.69 -62.15 2.51
C GLY A 408 56.67 -61.00 2.26
N VAL A 409 57.92 -61.29 1.87
CA VAL A 409 58.93 -60.28 1.52
C VAL A 409 58.54 -59.56 0.23
N TRP A 410 58.12 -60.29 -0.79
CA TRP A 410 57.67 -59.72 -2.07
C TRP A 410 56.42 -58.85 -1.88
N VAL A 411 55.43 -59.33 -1.10
CA VAL A 411 54.22 -58.58 -0.76
C VAL A 411 54.56 -57.30 0.01
N GLN A 412 55.48 -57.36 0.98
CA GLN A 412 55.94 -56.17 1.68
C GLN A 412 56.58 -55.16 0.71
N LYS A 413 57.45 -55.62 -0.20
CA LYS A 413 58.08 -54.75 -1.21
C LYS A 413 57.07 -54.11 -2.17
N GLY A 414 56.02 -54.84 -2.55
CA GLY A 414 54.89 -54.29 -3.29
C GLY A 414 54.17 -53.17 -2.56
N VAL A 415 53.84 -53.39 -1.28
CA VAL A 415 53.19 -52.38 -0.43
C VAL A 415 54.09 -51.16 -0.23
N GLU A 416 55.41 -51.33 -0.09
CA GLU A 416 56.38 -50.23 -0.05
C GLU A 416 56.36 -49.44 -1.37
N GLY A 417 56.47 -50.09 -2.53
CA GLY A 417 56.44 -49.43 -3.85
C GLY A 417 55.13 -48.70 -4.15
N GLY A 418 53.98 -49.22 -3.72
CA GLY A 418 52.69 -48.52 -3.81
C GLY A 418 52.61 -47.29 -2.90
N ARG A 419 53.16 -47.37 -1.67
CA ARG A 419 53.24 -46.24 -0.73
C ARG A 419 54.21 -45.16 -1.19
N GLU A 420 55.32 -45.52 -1.82
CA GLU A 420 56.27 -44.57 -2.43
C GLU A 420 55.58 -43.70 -3.48
N LEU A 421 54.80 -44.31 -4.38
CA LEU A 421 54.06 -43.55 -5.40
C LEU A 421 53.09 -42.55 -4.76
N LEU A 422 52.34 -42.95 -3.73
CA LEU A 422 51.45 -42.05 -2.99
C LEU A 422 52.22 -40.92 -2.30
N ALA A 423 53.40 -41.20 -1.74
CA ALA A 423 54.26 -40.19 -1.12
C ALA A 423 54.92 -39.23 -2.14
N GLU A 424 55.21 -39.69 -3.36
CA GLU A 424 55.66 -38.84 -4.47
C GLU A 424 54.52 -37.93 -4.98
N MET A 425 53.29 -38.45 -5.04
CA MET A 425 52.10 -37.70 -5.46
C MET A 425 51.71 -36.58 -4.47
N ASP A 426 51.97 -36.80 -3.17
CA ASP A 426 51.75 -35.81 -2.10
C ASP A 426 52.85 -34.71 -2.08
N LYS A 427 54.11 -35.10 -2.35
CA LYS A 427 55.26 -34.16 -2.40
C LYS A 427 55.08 -33.08 -3.47
N GLY A 428 54.80 -31.86 -3.02
CA GLY A 428 54.76 -30.67 -3.88
C GLY A 428 53.38 -30.36 -4.49
N GLY A 429 52.33 -31.04 -4.02
CA GLY A 429 50.94 -30.79 -4.42
C GLY A 429 50.66 -31.14 -5.87
N TYR A 430 51.28 -32.22 -6.39
CA TYR A 430 51.10 -32.64 -7.79
C TYR A 430 49.64 -32.92 -8.12
N LEU A 431 48.88 -33.54 -7.20
CA LEU A 431 47.45 -33.76 -7.41
C LEU A 431 46.68 -32.43 -7.53
N LEU A 432 46.92 -31.49 -6.62
CA LEU A 432 46.25 -30.19 -6.61
C LEU A 432 46.60 -29.35 -7.86
N LYS A 433 47.86 -29.38 -8.29
CA LYS A 433 48.32 -28.74 -9.53
C LYS A 433 47.76 -29.42 -10.78
N GLY A 434 47.71 -30.75 -10.81
CA GLY A 434 47.16 -31.52 -11.92
C GLY A 434 45.66 -31.30 -12.08
N VAL A 435 44.91 -31.32 -10.97
CA VAL A 435 43.49 -30.94 -10.93
C VAL A 435 43.30 -29.50 -11.39
N LYS A 436 44.08 -28.54 -10.87
CA LYS A 436 43.99 -27.15 -11.28
C LYS A 436 44.27 -26.97 -12.78
N SER A 437 45.38 -27.51 -13.31
CA SER A 437 45.68 -27.44 -14.74
C SER A 437 44.65 -28.18 -15.61
N GLY A 438 44.06 -29.28 -15.13
CA GLY A 438 42.98 -29.97 -15.81
C GLY A 438 41.70 -29.15 -15.90
N VAL A 439 41.33 -28.45 -14.83
CA VAL A 439 40.20 -27.50 -14.80
C VAL A 439 40.50 -26.29 -15.68
N ASP A 440 41.69 -25.68 -15.56
CA ASP A 440 42.11 -24.53 -16.39
C ASP A 440 42.08 -24.89 -17.89
N GLU A 441 42.52 -26.10 -18.27
CA GLU A 441 42.51 -26.57 -19.67
C GLU A 441 41.11 -26.99 -20.17
N ALA A 442 40.24 -27.47 -19.28
CA ALA A 442 38.83 -27.71 -19.61
C ALA A 442 38.08 -26.38 -19.85
N LEU A 443 38.33 -25.36 -19.03
CA LEU A 443 37.77 -24.02 -19.21
C LEU A 443 38.21 -23.39 -20.55
N LYS A 444 39.49 -23.53 -20.94
CA LYS A 444 39.98 -23.09 -22.27
C LYS A 444 39.33 -23.78 -23.48
N LYS A 445 38.65 -24.91 -23.29
CA LYS A 445 37.93 -25.63 -24.37
C LYS A 445 36.43 -25.30 -24.41
N LEU A 446 35.95 -24.56 -23.41
CA LEU A 446 34.56 -24.10 -23.30
C LEU A 446 34.43 -22.61 -23.65
N ALA A 447 35.54 -21.86 -23.63
CA ALA A 447 35.71 -20.54 -24.23
C ALA A 447 36.19 -20.65 -25.69
#